data_AF-A0A011AIQ7-F1
#
_entry.id   AF-A0A011AIQ7-F1
#
_cell.length_a   1.000
_cell.length_b   1.000
_cell.length_c   1.000
_cell.angle_alpha   90.00
_cell.angle_beta   90.00
_cell.angle_gamma   90.00
#
_symmetry.space_group_name_H-M   'P 1'
#
loop_
_entity.id
_entity.type
_entity.pdbx_description
1 polymer ?
#
loop_
_entity_poly.entity_id
_entity_poly.type
_entity_poly.pdbx_seq_one_letter_code
_entity_poly.pdbx_strand_id
1 'polypeptide(L)'
;MGLVEELEAQREALTEACAVADAEDRVAQARCDQLLSEFAGTARQLQVRAAEFAAVTEGGSPQSEVSAAACAVDAARVDAMRAQLRVVDEWAAITKSRLTRARRLSQQVSSICDVTLDLERTPGP
;
A
#
# COMPACT_ATOMS: atom_id res chain seq x y z
N MET A 1 -34.90 23.71 -0.65
CA MET A 1 -33.46 23.84 -0.38
C MET A 1 -32.91 24.76 -1.45
N GLY A 2 -32.25 25.85 -1.06
CA GLY A 2 -31.68 26.81 -2.00
C GLY A 2 -30.43 26.24 -2.67
N LEU A 3 -30.15 26.63 -3.92
CA LEU A 3 -28.98 26.16 -4.67
C LEU A 3 -27.64 26.52 -4.00
N VAL A 4 -27.60 27.62 -3.23
CA VAL A 4 -26.45 28.00 -2.40
C VAL A 4 -26.26 27.02 -1.24
N GLU A 5 -27.33 26.59 -0.57
CA GLU A 5 -27.27 25.60 0.52
C GLU A 5 -26.77 24.25 -0.03
N GLU A 6 -27.14 23.89 -1.26
CA GLU A 6 -26.67 22.69 -1.93
C GLU A 6 -25.16 22.75 -2.26
N LEU A 7 -24.67 23.87 -2.78
CA LEU A 7 -23.24 24.06 -3.04
C LEU A 7 -22.41 24.08 -1.75
N GLU A 8 -22.92 24.68 -0.68
CA GLU A 8 -22.27 24.67 0.63
C GLU A 8 -22.17 23.25 1.20
N ALA A 9 -23.27 22.47 1.13
CA ALA A 9 -23.27 21.08 1.54
C ALA A 9 -22.30 20.22 0.70
N GLN A 10 -22.23 20.43 -0.62
CA GLN A 10 -21.30 19.73 -1.49
C GLN A 10 -19.84 20.10 -1.20
N ARG A 11 -19.54 21.37 -0.91
CA ARG A 11 -18.20 21.82 -0.50
C ARG A 11 -17.78 21.19 0.84
N GLU A 12 -18.68 21.15 1.81
CA GLU A 12 -18.41 20.53 3.12
C GLU A 12 -18.15 19.03 2.95
N ALA A 13 -18.99 18.33 2.18
CA ALA A 13 -18.80 16.91 1.86
C ALA A 13 -17.48 16.63 1.12
N LEU A 14 -17.07 17.50 0.17
CA LEU A 14 -15.78 17.36 -0.52
C LEU A 14 -14.61 17.59 0.45
N THR A 15 -14.72 18.56 1.34
CA THR A 15 -13.70 18.85 2.36
C THR A 15 -13.51 17.66 3.30
N GLU A 16 -14.61 17.08 3.76
CA GLU A 16 -14.59 15.87 4.59
C GLU A 16 -14.00 14.68 3.83
N ALA A 17 -14.40 14.47 2.57
CA ALA A 17 -13.87 13.39 1.74
C ALA A 17 -12.35 13.49 1.52
N CYS A 18 -11.82 14.70 1.36
CA CYS A 18 -10.37 14.95 1.29
C CYS A 18 -9.68 14.66 2.64
N ALA A 19 -10.26 15.10 3.76
CA ALA A 19 -9.69 14.83 5.07
C ALA A 19 -9.62 13.32 5.40
N VAL A 20 -10.67 12.57 5.03
CA VAL A 20 -10.70 11.10 5.12
C VAL A 20 -9.64 10.49 4.21
N ALA A 21 -9.50 10.99 2.97
CA ALA A 21 -8.48 10.53 2.04
C ALA A 21 -7.06 10.66 2.62
N ASP A 22 -6.74 11.80 3.23
CA ASP A 22 -5.43 12.07 3.82
C ASP A 22 -5.17 11.19 5.05
N ALA A 23 -6.20 10.91 5.86
CA ALA A 23 -6.08 10.01 7.00
C ALA A 23 -5.82 8.57 6.55
N GLU A 24 -6.58 8.09 5.57
CA GLU A 24 -6.40 6.75 5.01
C GLU A 24 -5.04 6.60 4.31
N ASP A 25 -4.54 7.64 3.63
CA ASP A 25 -3.22 7.60 3.00
C ASP A 25 -2.07 7.55 4.02
N ARG A 26 -2.22 8.22 5.17
CA ARG A 26 -1.28 8.08 6.29
C ARG A 26 -1.27 6.66 6.86
N VAL A 27 -2.44 6.04 7.01
CA VAL A 27 -2.55 4.64 7.45
C VAL A 27 -1.90 3.71 6.43
N ALA A 28 -2.17 3.90 5.15
CA ALA A 28 -1.56 3.11 4.08
C ALA A 28 -0.04 3.27 4.04
N GLN A 29 0.49 4.48 4.28
CA GLN A 29 1.92 4.72 4.34
C GLN A 29 2.56 3.98 5.53
N ALA A 30 1.99 4.11 6.72
CA ALA A 30 2.48 3.39 7.90
C ALA A 30 2.46 1.87 7.70
N ARG A 31 1.44 1.37 6.99
CA ARG A 31 1.32 -0.04 6.61
C ARG A 31 2.42 -0.49 5.65
N CYS A 32 2.73 0.32 4.64
CA CYS A 32 3.86 0.09 3.74
C CYS A 32 5.18 0.03 4.49
N ASP A 33 5.44 0.99 5.39
CA ASP A 33 6.68 1.07 6.16
C ASP A 33 6.85 -0.17 7.06
N GLN A 34 5.76 -0.61 7.71
CA GLN A 34 5.75 -1.84 8.48
C GLN A 34 6.10 -3.06 7.62
N LEU A 35 5.46 -3.22 6.47
CA LEU A 35 5.69 -4.36 5.58
C LEU A 35 7.12 -4.40 5.02
N LEU A 36 7.67 -3.25 4.67
CA LEU A 36 9.06 -3.15 4.22
C LEU A 36 10.03 -3.50 5.36
N SER A 37 9.73 -3.11 6.60
CA SER A 37 10.51 -3.51 7.77
C SER A 37 10.44 -5.02 8.02
N GLU A 38 9.26 -5.63 7.93
CA GLU A 38 9.07 -7.08 8.04
C GLU A 38 9.87 -7.82 6.95
N PHE A 39 9.76 -7.37 5.70
CA PHE A 39 10.50 -7.95 4.57
C PHE A 39 12.02 -7.84 4.75
N ALA A 40 12.51 -6.68 5.20
CA ALA A 40 13.94 -6.49 5.49
C ALA A 40 14.43 -7.46 6.57
N GLY A 41 13.60 -7.76 7.58
CA GLY A 41 13.87 -8.78 8.59
C GLY A 41 14.03 -10.17 7.99
N THR A 42 13.09 -10.59 7.13
CA THR A 42 13.15 -11.89 6.44
C THR A 42 14.36 -11.99 5.50
N ALA A 43 14.66 -10.92 4.76
CA ALA A 43 15.83 -10.87 3.88
C ALA A 43 17.15 -11.01 4.66
N ARG A 44 17.23 -10.38 5.85
CA ARG A 44 18.38 -10.53 6.74
C ARG A 44 18.52 -11.96 7.27
N GLN A 45 17.41 -12.62 7.62
CA GLN A 45 17.45 -14.03 8.04
C GLN A 45 17.97 -14.94 6.92
N LEU A 46 17.51 -14.74 5.68
CA LEU A 46 18.05 -15.47 4.53
C LEU A 46 19.55 -15.23 4.34
N GLN A 47 20.01 -13.98 4.48
CA GLN A 47 21.43 -13.65 4.40
C GLN A 47 22.26 -14.39 5.48
N VAL A 48 21.76 -14.44 6.71
CA VAL A 48 22.42 -15.16 7.81
C VAL A 48 22.50 -16.65 7.50
N ARG A 49 21.40 -17.27 7.05
CA ARG A 49 21.40 -18.70 6.67
C ARG A 49 22.36 -19.01 5.52
N ALA A 50 22.44 -18.13 4.53
CA ALA A 50 23.37 -18.28 3.42
C ALA A 50 24.84 -18.20 3.89
N ALA A 51 25.15 -17.31 4.84
CA ALA A 51 26.48 -17.21 5.43
C ALA A 51 26.83 -18.44 6.28
N GLU A 52 25.89 -18.94 7.08
CA GLU A 52 26.06 -20.19 7.83
C GLU A 52 26.35 -21.38 6.91
N PHE A 53 25.59 -21.52 5.81
CA PHE A 53 25.83 -22.55 4.81
C PHE A 53 27.20 -22.45 4.14
N ALA A 54 27.64 -21.23 3.80
CA ALA A 54 28.99 -21.01 3.26
C ALA A 54 30.07 -21.43 4.26
N ALA A 55 29.94 -21.05 5.54
CA ALA A 55 30.91 -21.41 6.57
C ALA A 55 31.01 -22.93 6.78
N VAL A 56 29.87 -23.63 6.78
CA VAL A 56 29.81 -25.10 6.94
C VAL A 56 30.40 -25.82 5.72
N THR A 57 30.17 -25.30 4.51
CA THR A 57 30.74 -25.89 3.28
C THR A 57 32.24 -25.65 3.16
N GLU A 58 32.74 -24.45 3.49
CA GLU A 58 34.17 -24.10 3.47
C GLU A 58 34.95 -24.80 4.59
N GLY A 59 34.33 -25.01 5.76
CA GLY A 59 34.95 -25.68 6.91
C GLY A 59 35.16 -27.19 6.75
N GLY A 60 34.69 -27.78 5.65
CA GLY A 60 34.75 -29.22 5.44
C GLY A 60 33.89 -30.01 6.44
N SER A 61 32.79 -29.41 6.91
CA SER A 61 31.88 -30.06 7.84
C SER A 61 31.30 -31.37 7.28
N PRO A 62 30.85 -32.28 8.16
CA PRO A 62 30.18 -33.51 7.74
C PRO A 62 29.00 -33.24 6.80
N GLN A 63 28.77 -34.18 5.86
CA GLN A 63 27.69 -34.09 4.88
C GLN A 63 26.30 -33.85 5.52
N SER A 64 26.07 -34.37 6.73
CA SER A 64 24.82 -34.16 7.47
C SER A 64 24.61 -32.69 7.88
N GLU A 65 25.68 -31.98 8.26
CA GLU A 65 25.62 -30.56 8.62
C GLU A 65 25.43 -29.69 7.37
N VAL A 66 26.16 -30.00 6.29
CA VAL A 66 25.99 -29.32 5.00
C VAL A 66 24.55 -29.46 4.49
N SER A 67 23.98 -30.67 4.57
CA SER A 67 22.60 -30.95 4.19
C SER A 67 21.59 -30.17 5.05
N ALA A 68 21.78 -30.16 6.38
CA ALA A 68 20.91 -29.41 7.29
C ALA A 68 20.96 -27.90 7.02
N ALA A 69 22.15 -27.34 6.78
CA ALA A 69 22.33 -25.94 6.43
C ALA A 69 21.70 -25.59 5.07
N ALA A 70 21.83 -26.47 4.06
CA ALA A 70 21.15 -26.30 2.77
C ALA A 70 19.62 -26.25 2.94
N CYS A 71 19.04 -27.17 3.70
CA CYS A 71 17.61 -27.16 3.99
C CYS A 71 17.17 -25.87 4.73
N ALA A 72 17.99 -25.35 5.64
CA ALA A 72 17.71 -24.10 6.34
C ALA A 72 17.73 -22.88 5.39
N VAL A 73 18.65 -22.85 4.42
CA VAL A 73 18.67 -21.83 3.36
C VAL A 73 17.43 -21.91 2.48
N ASP A 74 17.05 -23.13 2.05
CA ASP A 74 15.86 -23.32 1.22
C ASP A 74 14.58 -22.88 1.94
N ALA A 75 14.44 -23.21 3.22
CA ALA A 75 13.33 -22.74 4.05
C ALA A 75 13.30 -21.20 4.14
N ALA A 76 14.43 -20.57 4.46
CA ALA A 76 14.54 -19.12 4.54
C ALA A 76 14.28 -18.42 3.18
N ARG A 77 14.66 -19.05 2.07
CA ARG A 77 14.38 -18.55 0.71
C ARG A 77 12.88 -18.59 0.42
N VAL A 78 12.21 -19.67 0.77
CA VAL A 78 10.76 -19.79 0.62
C VAL A 78 10.05 -18.73 1.46
N ASP A 79 10.51 -18.45 2.68
CA ASP A 79 9.95 -17.40 3.52
C ASP A 79 10.19 -15.99 2.95
N ALA A 80 11.36 -15.74 2.37
CA ALA A 80 11.64 -14.48 1.68
C ALA A 80 10.73 -14.27 0.46
N MET A 81 10.51 -15.31 -0.36
CA MET A 81 9.54 -15.27 -1.47
C MET A 81 8.10 -15.05 -0.95
N ARG A 82 7.76 -15.74 0.16
CA ARG A 82 6.65 -15.48 1.08
C ARG A 82 6.37 -13.99 1.25
N ALA A 83 7.34 -13.33 1.85
CA ALA A 83 7.29 -11.93 2.23
C ALA A 83 7.25 -11.00 1.00
N GLN A 84 7.98 -11.31 -0.08
CA GLN A 84 7.94 -10.54 -1.32
C GLN A 84 6.54 -10.50 -1.93
N LEU A 85 5.87 -11.65 -2.04
CA LEU A 85 4.51 -11.72 -2.57
C LEU A 85 3.54 -10.89 -1.72
N ARG A 86 3.65 -10.98 -0.38
CA ARG A 86 2.82 -10.17 0.53
C ARG A 86 3.02 -8.66 0.34
N VAL A 87 4.26 -8.21 0.12
CA VAL A 87 4.54 -6.79 -0.18
C VAL A 87 3.85 -6.37 -1.47
N VAL A 88 3.96 -7.18 -2.53
CA VAL A 88 3.33 -6.90 -3.83
C VAL A 88 1.80 -6.85 -3.72
N ASP A 89 1.20 -7.83 -3.03
CA ASP A 89 -0.25 -7.91 -2.85
C ASP A 89 -0.79 -6.69 -2.08
N GLU A 90 -0.10 -6.29 -1.00
CA GLU A 90 -0.53 -5.13 -0.23
C GLU A 90 -0.35 -3.83 -1.02
N TRP A 91 0.76 -3.67 -1.75
CA TRP A 91 0.96 -2.53 -2.63
C TRP A 91 -0.12 -2.42 -3.71
N ALA A 92 -0.52 -3.55 -4.30
CA ALA A 92 -1.61 -3.59 -5.26
C ALA A 92 -2.95 -3.18 -4.62
N ALA A 93 -3.24 -3.67 -3.41
CA ALA A 93 -4.45 -3.31 -2.67
C ALA A 93 -4.50 -1.81 -2.33
N ILE A 94 -3.40 -1.25 -1.81
CA ILE A 94 -3.28 0.18 -1.49
C ILE A 94 -3.45 1.03 -2.75
N THR A 95 -2.77 0.65 -3.84
CA THR A 95 -2.85 1.38 -5.11
C THR A 95 -4.26 1.38 -5.67
N LYS A 96 -4.94 0.23 -5.64
CA LYS A 96 -6.33 0.10 -6.07
C LYS A 96 -7.25 0.99 -5.24
N SER A 97 -7.09 0.99 -3.91
CA SER A 97 -7.87 1.84 -3.00
C SER A 97 -7.69 3.32 -3.32
N ARG A 98 -6.44 3.77 -3.48
CA ARG A 98 -6.10 5.15 -3.87
C ARG A 98 -6.72 5.53 -5.21
N LEU A 99 -6.65 4.66 -6.21
CA LEU A 99 -7.24 4.90 -7.54
C LEU A 99 -8.78 5.04 -7.46
N THR A 100 -9.45 4.14 -6.72
CA THR A 100 -10.89 4.21 -6.52
C THR A 100 -11.29 5.51 -5.82
N ARG A 101 -10.53 5.94 -4.81
CA ARG A 101 -10.78 7.19 -4.10
C ARG A 101 -10.57 8.41 -4.98
N ALA A 102 -9.45 8.48 -5.71
CA ALA A 102 -9.17 9.56 -6.65
C ALA A 102 -10.27 9.70 -7.71
N ARG A 103 -10.79 8.56 -8.22
CA ARG A 103 -11.92 8.56 -9.14
C ARG A 103 -13.19 9.12 -8.50
N ARG A 104 -13.49 8.77 -7.24
CA ARG A 104 -14.67 9.28 -6.52
C ARG A 104 -14.57 10.78 -6.28
N LEU A 105 -13.43 11.27 -5.81
CA LEU A 105 -13.19 12.70 -5.62
C LEU A 105 -13.31 13.47 -6.93
N SER A 106 -12.73 12.93 -8.02
CA SER A 106 -12.88 13.52 -9.36
C SER A 106 -14.35 13.61 -9.80
N GLN A 107 -15.16 12.58 -9.54
CA GLN A 107 -16.59 12.60 -9.85
C GLN A 107 -17.36 13.64 -9.03
N GLN A 108 -17.03 13.79 -7.75
CA GLN A 108 -17.64 14.81 -6.89
C GLN A 108 -17.30 16.22 -7.37
N VAL A 109 -16.04 16.47 -7.72
CA VAL A 109 -15.61 17.77 -8.29
C VAL A 109 -16.33 18.05 -9.60
N SER A 110 -16.43 17.08 -10.51
CA SER A 110 -17.18 17.24 -11.76
C SER A 110 -18.65 17.60 -11.51
N SER A 111 -19.31 16.93 -10.55
CA SER A 111 -20.69 17.25 -10.19
C SER A 111 -20.86 18.69 -9.69
N ILE A 112 -19.92 19.19 -8.88
CA ILE A 112 -19.94 20.57 -8.39
C ILE A 112 -19.75 21.54 -9.56
N CYS A 113 -18.83 21.25 -10.48
CA CYS A 113 -18.62 22.07 -11.67
C CYS A 113 -19.88 22.13 -12.55
N ASP A 114 -20.57 21.00 -12.75
CA ASP A 114 -21.80 20.95 -13.55
C ASP A 114 -22.90 21.82 -12.93
N VAL A 115 -23.14 21.70 -11.61
CA VAL A 115 -24.11 22.54 -10.88
C VAL A 115 -23.74 24.02 -10.96
N THR A 116 -22.45 24.34 -10.86
CA THR A 116 -21.95 25.72 -10.96
C THR A 116 -22.13 26.30 -12.36
N LEU A 117 -21.91 25.51 -13.41
CA LEU A 117 -22.10 25.94 -14.80
C LEU A 117 -23.58 26.14 -15.14
N ASP A 118 -24.47 25.31 -14.58
CA ASP A 118 -25.91 25.47 -14.77
C ASP A 118 -26.44 26.76 -14.11
N LEU A 119 -25.84 27.19 -13.00
CA LEU A 119 -26.10 28.50 -12.37
C LEU A 119 -25.72 29.68 -13.28
N GLU A 120 -24.56 29.61 -13.94
CA GLU A 120 -24.14 30.67 -14.87
C GLU A 120 -25.04 30.77 -16.11
N ARG A 121 -25.71 29.66 -16.46
CA ARG A 121 -26.57 29.56 -17.64
C ARG A 121 -28.04 29.90 -17.38
N THR A 122 -28.47 29.97 -16.12
CA THR A 122 -29.83 30.40 -15.77
C THR A 122 -29.87 31.92 -15.62
N PRO A 123 -30.48 32.69 -16.54
CA PRO A 123 -30.62 34.13 -16.36
C PRO A 123 -31.47 34.41 -15.12
N GLY A 124 -30.95 35.22 -14.20
CA GLY A 124 -31.71 35.72 -13.06
C GLY A 124 -32.93 36.54 -13.53
N PRO A 125 -33.97 36.66 -12.68
CA PRO A 125 -35.19 37.42 -13.00
C PRO A 125 -34.91 38.90 -13.31
#